data_AF-X0XVI9-F1
#
_entry.id   AF-X0XVI9-F1
#
_cell.length_a   1.000
_cell.length_b   1.000
_cell.length_c   1.000
_cell.angle_alpha   90.00
_cell.angle_beta   90.00
_cell.angle_gamma   90.00
#
_symmetry.space_group_name_H-M   'P 1'
#
loop_
_entity.id
_entity.type
_entity.pdbx_description
1 polymer ?
#
loop_
_entity_poly.entity_id
_entity_poly.type
_entity_poly.pdbx_seq_one_letter_code
_entity_poly.pdbx_strand_id
1 'polypeptide(L)'
;RLGVNLAKLFRHCDLMYDCWRNNLYGGFKAVERQLGIQRRLKGITGYDAVRLWWRYVNDYDEDALATLLEYNKEDVINLKTLKERLL
;
A
#
# COMPACT_ATOMS: atom_id res chain seq x y z
N ARG A 1 6.61 -26.02 -8.70
CA ARG A 1 5.52 -25.13 -9.19
C ARG A 1 4.21 -25.69 -8.64
N LEU A 2 3.32 -24.85 -8.10
CA LEU A 2 2.09 -25.30 -7.42
C LEU A 2 0.96 -25.78 -8.35
N GLY A 3 1.15 -25.80 -9.68
CA GLY A 3 0.14 -26.26 -10.64
C GLY A 3 -1.09 -25.36 -10.84
N VAL A 4 -1.19 -24.26 -10.09
CA VAL A 4 -2.33 -23.33 -10.11
C VAL A 4 -2.02 -22.10 -10.96
N ASN A 5 -2.97 -21.69 -11.81
CA ASN A 5 -2.93 -20.41 -12.52
C ASN A 5 -3.95 -19.44 -11.92
N LEU A 6 -3.50 -18.56 -11.03
CA LEU A 6 -4.36 -17.59 -10.34
C LEU A 6 -5.06 -16.61 -11.30
N ALA A 7 -4.43 -16.26 -12.43
CA ALA A 7 -5.02 -15.35 -13.40
C ALA A 7 -6.25 -15.95 -14.12
N LYS A 8 -6.37 -17.29 -14.18
CA LYS A 8 -7.57 -17.95 -14.69
C LYS A 8 -8.70 -18.04 -13.66
N LEU A 9 -8.36 -17.98 -12.37
CA LEU A 9 -9.33 -18.18 -11.28
C LEU A 9 -9.81 -16.85 -10.69
N PHE A 10 -9.01 -15.79 -10.78
CA PHE A 10 -9.30 -14.49 -10.16
C PHE A 10 -9.15 -13.36 -11.17
N ARG A 11 -10.08 -12.40 -11.10
CA ARG A 11 -9.96 -11.16 -11.87
C ARG A 11 -8.95 -10.24 -11.20
N HIS A 12 -7.93 -9.86 -11.95
CA HIS A 12 -7.02 -8.78 -11.58
C HIS A 12 -7.73 -7.43 -11.76
N CYS A 13 -7.51 -6.51 -10.82
CA CYS A 13 -8.10 -5.18 -10.84
C CYS A 13 -7.06 -4.21 -10.30
N ASP A 14 -6.79 -3.15 -11.07
CA ASP A 14 -5.98 -2.02 -10.67
C ASP A 14 -6.90 -0.87 -10.23
N LEU A 15 -6.89 -0.60 -8.93
CA LEU A 15 -7.76 0.41 -8.31
C LEU A 15 -7.44 1.83 -8.76
N MET A 16 -6.28 2.08 -9.36
CA MET A 16 -5.95 3.42 -9.89
C MET A 16 -7.01 3.89 -10.89
N TYR A 17 -7.45 3.01 -11.79
CA TYR A 17 -8.48 3.35 -12.78
C TYR A 17 -9.86 3.54 -12.13
N ASP A 18 -10.17 2.78 -11.07
CA ASP A 18 -11.38 2.98 -10.27
C ASP A 18 -11.37 4.34 -9.57
N CYS A 19 -10.22 4.75 -9.01
CA CYS A 19 -10.03 6.07 -8.43
C CYS A 19 -10.26 7.19 -9.46
N TRP A 20 -9.64 7.10 -10.63
CA TRP A 20 -9.76 8.13 -11.66
C TRP A 20 -11.19 8.28 -12.18
N ARG A 21 -11.93 7.18 -12.33
CA ARG A 21 -13.36 7.21 -12.68
C ARG A 21 -14.23 7.91 -11.62
N ASN A 22 -13.76 7.97 -10.38
CA ASN A 22 -14.41 8.64 -9.26
C ASN A 22 -13.80 10.01 -8.94
N ASN A 23 -13.03 10.62 -9.87
CA ASN A 23 -12.35 11.91 -9.69
C ASN A 23 -11.35 11.95 -8.52
N LEU A 24 -10.81 10.80 -8.12
CA LEU A 24 -9.78 10.67 -7.08
C LEU A 24 -8.42 10.59 -7.76
N TYR A 25 -7.64 11.67 -7.67
CA TYR A 25 -6.35 11.79 -8.34
C TYR A 25 -5.18 11.83 -7.36
N GLY A 26 -3.99 11.53 -7.87
CA GLY A 26 -2.73 11.48 -7.12
C GLY A 26 -2.32 10.07 -6.73
N GLY A 27 -1.24 9.97 -5.96
CA GLY A 27 -0.77 8.69 -5.44
C GLY A 27 -1.73 8.10 -4.40
N PHE A 28 -1.58 6.81 -4.11
CA PHE A 28 -2.45 6.07 -3.19
C PHE A 28 -2.67 6.78 -1.85
N LYS A 29 -1.62 7.36 -1.25
CA LYS A 29 -1.72 8.15 -0.01
C LYS A 29 -2.57 9.40 -0.10
N ALA A 30 -2.58 10.04 -1.27
CA ALA A 30 -3.43 11.20 -1.50
C ALA A 30 -4.90 10.78 -1.58
N VAL A 31 -5.18 9.63 -2.20
CA VAL A 31 -6.53 9.05 -2.28
C VAL A 31 -7.04 8.65 -0.90
N GLU A 32 -6.22 7.98 -0.08
CA GLU A 32 -6.58 7.64 1.30
C GLU A 32 -7.00 8.87 2.10
N ARG A 33 -6.24 9.98 2.00
CA ARG A 33 -6.58 11.24 2.68
C ARG A 33 -7.87 11.86 2.16
N GLN A 34 -8.08 11.88 0.84
CA GLN A 34 -9.31 12.39 0.23
C GLN A 34 -10.55 11.63 0.72
N LEU A 35 -10.41 10.32 0.95
CA LEU A 35 -11.48 9.45 1.43
C LEU A 35 -11.53 9.34 2.97
N GLY A 36 -10.62 9.98 3.71
CA GLY A 36 -10.54 9.85 5.17
C GLY A 36 -10.18 8.44 5.67
N ILE A 37 -9.53 7.62 4.83
CA ILE A 37 -8.96 6.32 5.22
C ILE A 37 -7.78 6.61 6.17
N GLN A 38 -7.85 6.07 7.38
CA GLN A 38 -6.89 6.39 8.43
C GLN A 38 -5.58 5.64 8.26
N ARG A 39 -4.50 6.28 8.72
CA ARG A 39 -3.16 5.69 8.86
C ARG A 39 -2.62 6.06 10.23
N ARG A 40 -2.01 5.09 10.89
CA ARG A 40 -1.18 5.24 12.08
C ARG A 40 0.14 5.88 11.71
N LEU A 41 0.81 5.42 10.64
CA LEU A 41 2.09 5.97 10.20
C LEU A 41 1.87 7.15 9.25
N LYS A 42 1.66 8.33 9.83
CA LYS A 42 1.51 9.59 9.07
C LYS A 42 2.88 10.17 8.70
N GLY A 43 2.98 10.72 7.50
CA GLY A 43 4.18 11.44 7.05
C GLY A 43 5.30 10.58 6.47
N ILE A 44 5.26 9.25 6.62
CA ILE A 44 6.22 8.36 5.95
C ILE A 44 5.92 8.34 4.45
N THR A 45 6.89 8.73 3.63
CA THR A 45 6.79 8.71 2.16
C THR A 45 7.27 7.38 1.57
N GLY A 46 7.11 7.18 0.26
CA GLY A 46 7.70 6.02 -0.41
C GLY A 46 9.24 6.05 -0.38
N TYR A 47 9.83 7.24 -0.38
CA TYR A 47 11.28 7.41 -0.25
C TYR A 47 11.76 7.02 1.15
N ASP A 48 11.01 7.36 2.20
CA ASP A 48 11.34 6.96 3.57
C ASP A 48 11.28 5.43 3.73
N ALA A 49 10.32 4.75 3.09
CA ALA A 49 10.27 3.29 3.08
C ALA A 49 11.55 2.65 2.49
N VAL A 50 12.08 3.23 1.40
CA VAL A 50 13.37 2.79 0.84
C VAL A 50 14.51 3.03 1.80
N ARG A 51 14.54 4.17 2.51
CA ARG A 51 15.57 4.45 3.54
C ARG A 51 15.49 3.49 4.73
N LEU A 52 14.28 3.15 5.17
CA LEU A 52 14.07 2.17 6.25
C LEU A 52 14.63 0.79 5.85
N TRP A 53 14.41 0.38 4.60
CA TRP A 53 14.99 -0.86 4.07
C TRP A 53 16.52 -0.85 4.14
N TRP A 54 17.16 0.23 3.67
CA TRP A 54 18.61 0.31 3.68
C TRP A 54 19.21 0.35 5.08
N ARG A 55 18.56 1.01 6.04
CA ARG A 55 18.98 0.97 7.46
C ARG A 55 18.95 -0.45 8.00
N TYR A 56 17.89 -1.21 7.72
CA TYR A 56 17.83 -2.61 8.14
C TYR A 56 18.92 -3.45 7.47
N VAL A 57 19.09 -3.34 6.15
CA VAL A 57 20.06 -4.17 5.41
C VAL A 57 21.51 -3.86 5.78
N ASN A 58 21.85 -2.59 5.97
CA ASN A 58 23.24 -2.18 6.19
C ASN A 58 23.63 -2.22 7.68
N ASP A 59 22.70 -1.87 8.57
CA ASP A 59 23.00 -1.63 9.98
C ASP A 59 22.29 -2.64 10.91
N TYR A 60 21.52 -3.60 10.35
CA TYR A 60 20.67 -4.53 11.09
C TYR A 60 19.67 -3.82 12.03
N ASP A 61 19.20 -2.65 11.61
CA ASP A 61 18.27 -1.82 12.37
C ASP A 61 16.85 -2.44 12.39
N GLU A 62 16.56 -3.20 13.45
CA GLU A 62 15.28 -3.90 13.63
C GLU A 62 14.09 -2.93 13.78
N ASP A 63 14.30 -1.75 14.34
CA ASP A 63 13.26 -0.72 14.47
C ASP A 63 12.87 -0.14 13.10
N ALA A 64 13.86 0.04 12.22
CA ALA A 64 13.61 0.43 10.83
C ALA A 64 12.81 -0.64 10.09
N LEU A 65 13.14 -1.92 10.27
CA LEU A 65 12.37 -3.02 9.72
C LEU A 65 10.94 -3.06 10.26
N ALA A 66 10.75 -2.93 11.57
CA ALA A 66 9.44 -2.93 12.20
C ALA A 66 8.55 -1.80 11.65
N THR A 67 9.12 -0.61 11.48
CA THR A 67 8.42 0.54 10.87
C THR A 67 8.07 0.28 9.40
N LEU A 68 8.99 -0.30 8.63
CA LEU A 68 8.75 -0.65 7.22
C LEU A 68 7.66 -1.72 7.06
N LEU A 69 7.63 -2.72 7.94
CA LEU A 69 6.63 -3.78 7.93
C LEU A 69 5.23 -3.22 8.24
N GLU A 70 5.11 -2.38 9.27
CA GLU A 70 3.85 -1.73 9.60
C GLU A 70 3.41 -0.79 8.46
N TYR A 71 4.34 -0.07 7.83
CA TYR A 71 4.07 0.76 6.65
C TYR A 71 3.45 -0.05 5.49
N ASN A 72 4.05 -1.19 5.13
CA ASN A 72 3.55 -2.06 4.07
C ASN A 72 2.23 -2.73 4.45
N LYS A 73 2.06 -3.10 5.72
CA LYS A 73 0.81 -3.66 6.23
C LYS A 73 -0.34 -2.67 6.10
N GLU A 74 -0.12 -1.39 6.42
CA GLU A 74 -1.13 -0.35 6.19
C GLU A 74 -1.47 -0.23 4.71
N ASP A 75 -0.48 -0.25 3.80
CA ASP A 75 -0.76 -0.18 2.35
C ASP A 75 -1.67 -1.35 1.90
N VAL A 76 -1.44 -2.58 2.37
CA VAL A 76 -2.27 -3.75 2.02
C VAL A 76 -3.69 -3.64 2.59
N ILE A 77 -3.83 -3.28 3.87
CA ILE A 77 -5.14 -3.15 4.54
C ILE A 77 -5.95 -2.02 3.90
N ASN A 78 -5.29 -0.91 3.59
CA ASN A 78 -5.97 0.25 3.03
C ASN A 78 -6.30 0.06 1.55
N LEU A 79 -5.55 -0.75 0.78
CA LEU A 79 -5.94 -1.14 -0.58
C LEU A 79 -7.23 -1.96 -0.56
N LYS A 80 -7.39 -2.89 0.39
CA LYS A 80 -8.65 -3.61 0.59
C LYS A 80 -9.78 -2.64 0.93
N THR A 81 -9.55 -1.73 1.87
CA THR A 81 -10.55 -0.72 2.28
C THR A 81 -10.94 0.19 1.12
N LEU A 82 -9.97 0.62 0.30
CA LEU A 82 -10.21 1.41 -0.89
C LEU A 82 -11.09 0.66 -1.89
N LYS A 83 -10.76 -0.62 -2.15
CA LYS A 83 -11.57 -1.48 -3.01
C LYS A 83 -13.03 -1.56 -2.54
N GLU A 84 -13.25 -1.82 -1.25
CA GLU A 84 -14.58 -1.94 -0.64
C GLU A 84 -15.39 -0.64 -0.67
N ARG A 85 -14.74 0.52 -0.83
CA ARG A 85 -15.40 1.82 -0.96
C ARG A 85 -15.71 2.21 -2.41
N LEU A 86 -14.98 1.66 -3.37
CA LEU A 86 -15.12 2.01 -4.79
C LEU A 86 -15.99 1.01 -5.57
N LEU A 87 -16.03 -0.26 -5.13
CA LEU A 87 -16.71 -1.37 -5.78
C LEU A 87 -17.79 -1.94 -4.87
#